data_AF-A0A2S1R0C2-F1
#
_entry.id   AF-A0A2S1R0C2-F1
#
_cell.length_a   1.000
_cell.length_b   1.000
_cell.length_c   1.000
_cell.angle_alpha   90.00
_cell.angle_beta   90.00
_cell.angle_gamma   90.00
#
_symmetry.space_group_name_H-M   'P 1'
#
loop_
_entity.id
_entity.type
_entity.pdbx_description
1 polymer ?
#
loop_
_entity_poly.entity_id
_entity_poly.type
_entity_poly.pdbx_seq_one_letter_code
_entity_poly.pdbx_strand_id
1 'polypeptide(L)'
;MTLTETKKAFIELGKFLSQFSLDGNHKNPEVLHNEDFYDNFITLIELSRSHNGWYTEEQVYFSIKSWAEALTPENLDKWLENYNLENSGGKSVGLILAGNIPLVGFHDFLSVLITGHTALVKMSSNDQHLLPFLEKYLIAVEPKLKERIVFTEGKLENFDAVIATGSNNTARYFEYYFKDKPSIIRKNRNSVAVLTGNESKEELVGLGEDIFRYFGLGCRNVSKLFVPKGYDFKDFFEAIYEYRDVIFYEKYANNYDYNKAVFLMSNFKLLDNEFLTLKEDSSYASPISSVFYEYYDDINEVMARLTAENGQIQCIVGKETIKGSIPFGQTQKPALWDYADNVDTIAFLSKI
;
A
#
# COMPACT_ATOMS: atom_id res chain seq x y z
N MET A 1 28.54 4.24 6.26
CA MET A 1 27.66 3.14 6.72
C MET A 1 27.57 2.11 5.61
N THR A 2 27.68 0.83 5.92
CA THR A 2 27.68 -0.26 4.94
C THR A 2 26.25 -0.78 4.69
N LEU A 3 26.06 -1.50 3.57
CA LEU A 3 24.81 -2.21 3.29
C LEU A 3 24.49 -3.22 4.40
N THR A 4 25.50 -3.95 4.91
CA THR A 4 25.34 -4.93 5.99
C THR A 4 24.82 -4.30 7.28
N GLU A 5 25.39 -3.16 7.69
CA GLU A 5 24.89 -2.39 8.86
C GLU A 5 23.44 -1.95 8.65
N THR A 6 23.11 -1.46 7.45
CA THR A 6 21.74 -1.02 7.12
C THR A 6 20.75 -2.18 7.15
N LYS A 7 21.08 -3.32 6.53
CA LYS A 7 20.25 -4.53 6.56
C LYS A 7 20.01 -5.01 7.98
N LYS A 8 21.05 -5.05 8.80
CA LYS A 8 20.94 -5.45 10.21
C LYS A 8 19.91 -4.57 10.95
N ALA A 9 19.95 -3.25 10.78
CA ALA A 9 19.00 -2.35 11.41
C ALA A 9 17.54 -2.67 11.04
N PHE A 10 17.27 -2.94 9.76
CA PHE A 10 15.94 -3.31 9.30
C PHE A 10 15.50 -4.71 9.73
N ILE A 11 16.42 -5.67 9.83
CA ILE A 11 16.13 -7.01 10.37
C ILE A 11 15.72 -6.93 11.84
N GLU A 12 16.45 -6.15 12.64
CA GLU A 12 16.08 -5.94 14.05
C GLU A 12 14.75 -5.19 14.18
N LEU A 13 14.46 -4.24 13.28
CA LEU A 13 13.14 -3.63 13.19
C LEU A 13 12.06 -4.67 12.87
N GLY A 14 12.29 -5.59 11.94
CA GLY A 14 11.36 -6.70 11.64
C GLY A 14 11.04 -7.54 12.88
N LYS A 15 12.07 -7.91 13.65
CA LYS A 15 11.90 -8.62 14.92
C LYS A 15 11.11 -7.79 15.94
N PHE A 16 11.38 -6.49 16.05
CA PHE A 16 10.62 -5.61 16.92
C PHE A 16 9.14 -5.59 16.55
N LEU A 17 8.83 -5.40 15.26
CA LEU A 17 7.47 -5.37 14.74
C LEU A 17 6.73 -6.71 14.92
N SER A 18 7.42 -7.84 14.87
CA SER A 18 6.82 -9.18 15.07
C SER A 18 6.21 -9.41 16.46
N GLN A 19 6.50 -8.53 17.43
CA GLN A 19 5.95 -8.61 18.78
C GLN A 19 4.50 -8.10 18.87
N PHE A 20 3.99 -7.45 17.82
CA PHE A 20 2.72 -6.75 17.83
C PHE A 20 1.73 -7.40 16.87
N SER A 21 0.57 -7.81 17.39
CA SER A 21 -0.46 -8.46 16.60
C SER A 21 -1.85 -8.20 17.17
N LEU A 22 -2.87 -8.38 16.33
CA LEU A 22 -4.26 -8.24 16.76
C LEU A 22 -4.66 -9.27 17.83
N ASP A 23 -4.03 -10.45 17.81
CA ASP A 23 -4.30 -11.55 18.75
C ASP A 23 -3.61 -11.34 20.11
N GLY A 24 -2.73 -10.34 20.21
CA GLY A 24 -2.00 -10.01 21.42
C GLY A 24 -0.58 -9.52 21.15
N ASN A 25 -0.11 -8.62 22.01
CA ASN A 25 1.26 -8.14 22.00
C ASN A 25 2.12 -9.01 22.92
N HIS A 26 3.23 -9.53 22.40
CA HIS A 26 4.11 -10.45 23.11
C HIS A 26 5.56 -9.93 23.11
N LYS A 27 6.00 -9.43 24.27
CA LYS A 27 7.37 -8.93 24.46
C LYS A 27 8.38 -10.08 24.43
N ASN A 28 9.28 -10.08 23.46
CA ASN A 28 10.40 -11.01 23.34
C ASN A 28 11.67 -10.38 23.95
N PRO A 29 12.27 -10.97 25.01
CA PRO A 29 13.45 -10.40 25.65
C PRO A 29 14.70 -10.31 24.75
N GLU A 30 14.73 -11.04 23.62
CA GLU A 30 15.84 -10.99 22.66
C GLU A 30 15.80 -9.78 21.72
N VAL A 31 14.67 -9.07 21.65
CA VAL A 31 14.52 -7.88 20.81
C VAL A 31 15.23 -6.68 21.44
N LEU A 32 16.06 -6.00 20.65
CA LEU A 32 16.84 -4.85 21.08
C LEU A 32 15.95 -3.66 21.46
N HIS A 33 16.39 -2.90 22.47
CA HIS A 33 15.76 -1.66 22.95
C HIS A 33 14.31 -1.78 23.42
N ASN A 34 13.88 -2.98 23.79
CA ASN A 34 12.50 -3.22 24.20
C ASN A 34 12.04 -2.36 25.40
N GLU A 35 12.94 -2.07 26.35
CA GLU A 35 12.63 -1.22 27.51
C GLU A 35 12.27 0.23 27.12
N ASP A 36 12.82 0.73 26.02
CA ASP A 36 12.59 2.11 25.58
C ASP A 36 11.42 2.22 24.59
N PHE A 37 11.13 1.16 23.82
CA PHE A 37 10.22 1.24 22.67
C PHE A 37 8.96 0.39 22.78
N TYR A 38 8.95 -0.73 23.52
CA TYR A 38 7.84 -1.68 23.44
C TYR A 38 6.50 -1.07 23.87
N ASP A 39 6.40 -0.58 25.11
CA ASP A 39 5.16 -0.02 25.64
C ASP A 39 4.74 1.25 24.91
N ASN A 40 5.72 2.09 24.53
CA ASN A 40 5.48 3.31 23.78
C ASN A 40 4.90 3.03 22.38
N PHE A 41 5.28 1.92 21.74
CA PHE A 41 4.73 1.54 20.45
C PHE A 41 3.29 1.03 20.58
N ILE A 42 2.98 0.26 21.63
CA ILE A 42 1.59 -0.14 21.93
C ILE A 42 0.71 1.11 22.08
N THR A 43 1.14 2.06 22.90
CA THR A 43 0.41 3.33 23.07
C THR A 43 0.25 4.08 21.74
N LEU A 44 1.26 4.07 20.88
CA LEU A 44 1.16 4.70 19.56
C LEU A 44 0.15 3.99 18.63
N ILE A 45 0.10 2.66 18.66
CA ILE A 45 -0.89 1.89 17.88
C ILE A 45 -2.30 2.25 18.33
N GLU A 46 -2.55 2.25 19.64
CA GLU A 46 -3.85 2.63 20.23
C GLU A 46 -4.25 4.08 19.87
N LEU A 47 -3.29 5.01 19.90
CA LEU A 47 -3.53 6.42 19.55
C LEU A 47 -3.64 6.67 18.05
N SER A 48 -3.25 5.73 17.18
CA SER A 48 -3.17 5.96 15.73
C SER A 48 -4.51 6.39 15.13
N ARG A 49 -5.64 5.83 15.62
CA ARG A 49 -6.99 6.23 15.18
C ARG A 49 -7.31 7.69 15.50
N SER A 50 -6.78 8.23 16.60
CA SER A 50 -7.00 9.63 16.99
C SER A 50 -6.24 10.60 16.07
N HIS A 51 -5.08 10.18 15.56
CA HIS A 51 -4.27 10.94 14.62
C HIS A 51 -4.81 10.86 13.19
N ASN A 52 -5.27 9.69 12.77
CA ASN A 52 -5.95 9.47 11.51
C ASN A 52 -7.11 8.51 11.70
N GLY A 53 -8.34 8.99 11.51
CA GLY A 53 -9.53 8.17 11.74
C GLY A 53 -9.53 6.83 11.00
N TRP A 54 -8.90 6.74 9.82
CA TRP A 54 -8.84 5.50 9.03
C TRP A 54 -7.87 4.44 9.58
N TYR A 55 -7.00 4.82 10.52
CA TYR A 55 -5.99 3.93 11.11
C TYR A 55 -6.60 3.23 12.34
N THR A 56 -7.63 2.40 12.11
CA THR A 56 -8.13 1.53 13.18
C THR A 56 -7.02 0.55 13.60
N GLU A 57 -7.08 0.07 14.84
CA GLU A 57 -6.08 -0.85 15.37
C GLU A 57 -5.84 -2.05 14.43
N GLU A 58 -6.91 -2.65 13.91
CA GLU A 58 -6.83 -3.75 12.94
C GLU A 58 -5.99 -3.40 11.71
N GLN A 59 -6.19 -2.22 11.12
CA GLN A 59 -5.45 -1.79 9.93
C GLN A 59 -3.97 -1.51 10.26
N VAL A 60 -3.70 -0.95 11.44
CA VAL A 60 -2.33 -0.66 11.90
C VAL A 60 -1.58 -1.96 12.21
N TYR A 61 -2.17 -2.88 12.96
CA TYR A 61 -1.59 -4.20 13.24
C TYR A 61 -1.37 -5.00 11.96
N PHE A 62 -2.30 -4.96 11.00
CA PHE A 62 -2.10 -5.61 9.71
C PHE A 62 -0.84 -5.08 9.00
N SER A 63 -0.69 -3.75 8.91
CA SER A 63 0.48 -3.13 8.28
C SER A 63 1.78 -3.49 9.00
N ILE A 64 1.79 -3.45 10.34
CA ILE A 64 2.93 -3.82 11.17
C ILE A 64 3.34 -5.27 10.93
N LYS A 65 2.36 -6.19 10.92
CA LYS A 65 2.60 -7.61 10.65
C LYS A 65 3.18 -7.83 9.25
N SER A 66 2.64 -7.18 8.22
CA SER A 66 3.18 -7.25 6.86
C SER A 66 4.64 -6.80 6.80
N TRP A 67 5.00 -5.73 7.51
CA TRP A 67 6.40 -5.27 7.58
C TRP A 67 7.29 -6.20 8.40
N ALA A 68 6.80 -6.78 9.49
CA ALA A 68 7.53 -7.79 10.25
C ALA A 68 7.88 -9.01 9.38
N GLU A 69 6.92 -9.49 8.58
CA GLU A 69 7.10 -10.60 7.64
C GLU A 69 8.02 -10.24 6.46
N ALA A 70 8.00 -8.99 6.00
CA ALA A 70 8.85 -8.52 4.90
C ALA A 70 10.31 -8.31 5.33
N LEU A 71 10.56 -7.84 6.56
CA LEU A 71 11.89 -7.44 7.04
C LEU A 71 12.69 -8.61 7.64
N THR A 72 12.73 -9.75 6.95
CA THR A 72 13.56 -10.89 7.33
C THR A 72 14.89 -10.90 6.56
N PRO A 73 15.93 -11.58 7.09
CA PRO A 73 17.19 -11.76 6.37
C PRO A 73 16.97 -12.34 4.96
N GLU A 74 16.15 -13.38 4.85
CA GLU A 74 15.89 -14.10 3.61
C GLU A 74 15.21 -13.22 2.57
N ASN A 75 14.22 -12.42 2.99
CA ASN A 75 13.50 -11.52 2.09
C ASN A 75 14.38 -10.35 1.64
N LEU A 76 15.21 -9.79 2.53
CA LEU A 76 16.16 -8.72 2.16
C LEU A 76 17.30 -9.23 1.28
N ASP A 77 17.81 -10.44 1.52
CA ASP A 77 18.79 -11.10 0.65
C ASP A 77 18.21 -11.31 -0.75
N LYS A 78 17.05 -11.97 -0.84
CA LYS A 78 16.36 -12.22 -2.10
C LYS A 78 16.03 -10.93 -2.85
N TRP A 79 15.54 -9.91 -2.15
CA TRP A 79 15.22 -8.63 -2.78
C TRP A 79 16.45 -7.99 -3.41
N LEU A 80 17.60 -8.04 -2.74
CA LEU A 80 18.78 -7.29 -3.14
C LEU A 80 19.76 -8.08 -4.02
N GLU A 81 19.55 -9.39 -4.20
CA GLU A 81 20.49 -10.31 -4.88
C GLU A 81 20.89 -9.87 -6.30
N ASN A 82 20.00 -9.16 -7.00
CA ASN A 82 20.16 -8.77 -8.40
C ASN A 82 20.80 -7.38 -8.58
N TYR A 83 21.17 -6.69 -7.51
CA TYR A 83 21.69 -5.32 -7.58
C TYR A 83 23.14 -5.23 -7.10
N ASN A 84 23.98 -4.52 -7.87
CA ASN A 84 25.29 -4.10 -7.39
C ASN A 84 25.19 -2.72 -6.74
N LEU A 85 25.28 -2.68 -5.41
CA LEU A 85 25.16 -1.46 -4.61
C LEU A 85 26.52 -0.92 -4.11
N GLU A 86 27.66 -1.49 -4.56
CA GLU A 86 29.00 -1.09 -4.06
C GLU A 86 29.33 0.39 -4.31
N ASN A 87 28.83 0.96 -5.40
CA ASN A 87 29.03 2.37 -5.77
C ASN A 87 27.75 3.22 -5.63
N SER A 88 26.70 2.66 -5.02
CA SER A 88 25.44 3.36 -4.78
C SER A 88 25.53 4.21 -3.51
N GLY A 89 24.75 5.29 -3.44
CA GLY A 89 24.61 6.09 -2.23
C GLY A 89 25.21 7.50 -2.31
N GLY A 90 25.27 8.17 -1.16
CA GLY A 90 25.90 9.50 -1.04
C GLY A 90 25.10 10.68 -1.63
N LYS A 91 23.90 10.42 -2.13
CA LYS A 91 22.93 11.43 -2.59
C LYS A 91 21.86 11.70 -1.54
N SER A 92 21.30 12.90 -1.56
CA SER A 92 20.09 13.24 -0.81
C SER A 92 18.86 12.99 -1.70
N VAL A 93 17.98 12.07 -1.28
CA VAL A 93 16.75 11.72 -2.00
C VAL A 93 15.56 12.28 -1.24
N GLY A 94 14.84 13.21 -1.89
CA GLY A 94 13.59 13.76 -1.38
C GLY A 94 12.47 12.73 -1.47
N LEU A 95 11.74 12.51 -0.39
CA LEU A 95 10.57 11.65 -0.33
C LEU A 95 9.33 12.48 -0.01
N ILE A 96 8.32 12.46 -0.89
CA ILE A 96 6.98 13.00 -0.58
C ILE A 96 6.04 11.82 -0.40
N LEU A 97 5.69 11.53 0.84
CA LEU A 97 4.95 10.32 1.21
C LEU A 97 3.44 10.58 1.28
N ALA A 98 2.65 9.59 0.86
CA ALA A 98 1.21 9.55 1.08
C ALA A 98 0.90 9.15 2.55
N GLY A 99 -0.36 9.31 2.96
CA GLY A 99 -0.83 8.95 4.30
C GLY A 99 -2.28 8.46 4.30
N ASN A 100 -2.66 7.74 3.25
CA ASN A 100 -3.98 7.13 3.10
C ASN A 100 -4.11 5.80 3.86
N ILE A 101 -3.01 5.03 3.97
CA ILE A 101 -2.94 3.78 4.74
C ILE A 101 -1.64 3.76 5.59
N PRO A 102 -1.61 3.04 6.74
CA PRO A 102 -0.45 3.03 7.62
C PRO A 102 0.83 2.60 6.89
N LEU A 103 1.92 3.37 7.09
CA LEU A 103 3.26 3.04 6.57
C LEU A 103 3.32 2.87 5.04
N VAL A 104 2.41 3.48 4.27
CA VAL A 104 2.37 3.34 2.80
C VAL A 104 3.67 3.77 2.11
N GLY A 105 4.35 4.77 2.66
CA GLY A 105 5.61 5.29 2.13
C GLY A 105 6.86 4.56 2.63
N PHE A 106 6.71 3.52 3.44
CA PHE A 106 7.83 2.88 4.11
C PHE A 106 8.74 2.12 3.14
N HIS A 107 8.21 1.59 2.03
CA HIS A 107 9.03 0.92 1.01
C HIS A 107 10.02 1.87 0.33
N ASP A 108 9.59 3.07 -0.06
CA ASP A 108 10.47 4.07 -0.68
C ASP A 108 11.50 4.58 0.36
N PHE A 109 11.10 4.75 1.63
CA PHE A 109 12.01 5.08 2.73
C PHE A 109 13.09 4.02 2.95
N LEU A 110 12.69 2.75 3.06
CA LEU A 110 13.58 1.59 3.15
C LEU A 110 14.52 1.56 1.94
N SER A 111 13.98 1.72 0.72
CA SER A 111 14.74 1.66 -0.53
C SER A 111 15.85 2.72 -0.58
N VAL A 112 15.58 3.95 -0.16
CA VAL A 112 16.58 5.02 -0.09
C VAL A 112 17.70 4.69 0.89
N LEU A 113 17.35 4.17 2.07
CA LEU A 113 18.34 3.82 3.08
C LEU A 113 19.15 2.58 2.68
N ILE A 114 18.52 1.54 2.13
CA ILE A 114 19.20 0.30 1.77
C ILE A 114 20.22 0.51 0.64
N THR A 115 19.98 1.48 -0.24
CA THR A 115 20.87 1.83 -1.37
C THR A 115 21.95 2.86 -1.03
N GLY A 116 22.13 3.21 0.24
CA GLY A 116 23.23 4.08 0.68
C GLY A 116 22.97 5.60 0.60
N HIS A 117 21.76 6.04 0.23
CA HIS A 117 21.39 7.46 0.15
C HIS A 117 20.83 8.04 1.46
N THR A 118 20.74 9.36 1.55
CA THR A 118 20.07 10.06 2.65
C THR A 118 18.60 10.30 2.29
N ALA A 119 17.68 9.92 3.17
CA ALA A 119 16.25 10.17 3.03
C ALA A 119 15.86 11.53 3.59
N LEU A 120 15.48 12.46 2.71
CA LEU A 120 14.88 13.74 3.09
C LEU A 120 13.35 13.62 2.99
N VAL A 121 12.68 13.39 4.10
CA VAL A 121 11.28 12.95 4.16
C VAL A 121 10.34 14.11 4.45
N LYS A 122 9.42 14.36 3.51
CA LYS A 122 8.21 15.14 3.72
C LYS A 122 7.03 14.19 3.90
N MET A 123 6.51 14.13 5.12
CA MET A 123 5.37 13.30 5.48
C MET A 123 4.04 13.91 5.01
N SER A 124 3.04 13.06 4.83
CA SER A 124 1.65 13.49 4.73
C SER A 124 1.19 14.06 6.07
N SER A 125 0.34 15.09 6.06
CA SER A 125 -0.30 15.57 7.30
C SER A 125 -1.20 14.53 7.95
N ASN A 126 -1.62 13.50 7.20
CA ASN A 126 -2.49 12.43 7.69
C ASN A 126 -1.71 11.22 8.25
N ASP A 127 -0.38 11.21 8.15
CA ASP A 127 0.47 10.14 8.69
C ASP A 127 1.79 10.74 9.16
N GLN A 128 1.90 11.04 10.45
CA GLN A 128 3.03 11.79 11.02
C GLN A 128 3.71 11.09 12.21
N HIS A 129 3.29 9.88 12.57
CA HIS A 129 3.68 9.30 13.86
C HIS A 129 4.35 7.92 13.76
N LEU A 130 3.81 6.99 12.96
CA LEU A 130 4.35 5.63 12.87
C LEU A 130 5.78 5.62 12.33
N LEU A 131 6.02 6.22 11.15
CA LEU A 131 7.36 6.22 10.55
C LEU A 131 8.42 6.95 11.42
N PRO A 132 8.16 8.14 12.02
CA PRO A 132 9.11 8.75 12.96
C PRO A 132 9.38 7.91 14.21
N PHE A 133 8.42 7.10 14.65
CA PHE A 133 8.69 6.15 15.73
C PHE A 133 9.68 5.06 15.26
N LEU A 134 9.44 4.48 14.08
CA LEU A 134 10.33 3.45 13.52
C LEU A 134 11.73 4.00 13.23
N GLU A 135 11.84 5.26 12.81
CA GLU A 135 13.11 5.96 12.64
C GLU A 135 13.91 6.03 13.96
N LYS A 136 13.27 6.43 15.06
CA LYS A 136 13.92 6.44 16.38
C LYS A 136 14.42 5.06 16.79
N TYR A 137 13.62 4.01 16.53
CA TYR A 137 14.04 2.63 16.79
C TYR A 137 15.25 2.24 15.93
N LEU A 138 15.20 2.52 14.63
CA LEU A 138 16.32 2.26 13.70
C LEU A 138 17.60 2.98 14.13
N ILE A 139 17.51 4.24 14.56
CA ILE A 139 18.66 5.01 15.08
C ILE A 139 19.18 4.44 16.40
N ALA A 140 18.32 3.92 17.27
CA ALA A 140 18.76 3.24 18.49
C ALA A 140 19.59 1.99 18.17
N VAL A 141 19.15 1.19 17.18
CA VAL A 141 19.85 -0.01 16.72
C VAL A 141 21.16 0.32 15.98
N GLU A 142 21.13 1.32 15.09
CA GLU A 142 22.30 1.76 14.30
C GLU A 142 22.39 3.31 14.28
N PRO A 143 23.16 3.90 15.22
CA PRO A 143 23.24 5.36 15.39
C PRO A 143 23.67 6.14 14.15
N LYS A 144 24.41 5.52 13.22
CA LYS A 144 24.84 6.17 11.97
C LYS A 144 23.65 6.53 11.06
N LEU A 145 22.47 5.91 11.24
CA LEU A 145 21.26 6.27 10.48
C LEU A 145 20.76 7.68 10.76
N LYS A 146 21.15 8.27 11.90
CA LYS A 146 20.77 9.65 12.26
C LYS A 146 21.23 10.68 11.23
N GLU A 147 22.36 10.43 10.57
CA GLU A 147 22.89 11.32 9.52
C GLU A 147 22.23 11.09 8.15
N ARG A 148 21.44 10.03 8.03
CA ARG A 148 20.84 9.56 6.78
C ARG A 148 19.33 9.73 6.71
N ILE A 149 18.70 10.21 7.78
CA ILE A 149 17.26 10.44 7.83
C ILE A 149 17.02 11.86 8.30
N VAL A 150 16.29 12.64 7.50
CA VAL A 150 15.96 14.03 7.79
C VAL A 150 14.48 14.25 7.49
N PHE A 151 13.68 14.52 8.53
CA PHE A 151 12.29 14.94 8.34
C PHE A 151 12.18 16.44 8.12
N THR A 152 11.28 16.86 7.24
CA THR A 152 10.98 18.28 6.99
C THR A 152 9.48 18.53 6.86
N GLU A 153 9.02 19.60 7.50
CA GLU A 153 7.63 20.08 7.39
C GLU A 153 7.44 20.99 6.17
N GLY A 154 8.52 21.63 5.71
CA GLY A 154 8.51 22.66 4.67
C GLY A 154 8.58 22.12 3.24
N LYS A 155 9.08 22.97 2.33
CA LYS A 155 9.41 22.53 0.97
C LYS A 155 10.65 21.63 1.01
N LEU A 156 10.69 20.65 0.12
CA LEU A 156 11.91 19.90 -0.13
C LEU A 156 12.92 20.82 -0.83
N GLU A 157 14.09 20.95 -0.24
CA GLU A 157 15.22 21.74 -0.74
C GLU A 157 16.49 20.89 -0.62
N ASN A 158 17.52 21.20 -1.42
CA ASN A 158 18.83 20.56 -1.34
C ASN A 158 18.80 19.02 -1.48
N PHE A 159 18.03 18.52 -2.45
CA PHE A 159 18.02 17.11 -2.84
C PHE A 159 18.56 16.90 -4.26
N ASP A 160 19.10 15.71 -4.51
CA ASP A 160 19.68 15.29 -5.79
C ASP A 160 18.65 14.58 -6.68
N ALA A 161 17.76 13.79 -6.06
CA ALA A 161 16.68 13.06 -6.72
C ALA A 161 15.41 13.07 -5.85
N VAL A 162 14.26 12.71 -6.42
CA VAL A 162 12.98 12.73 -5.69
C VAL A 162 12.10 11.52 -6.00
N ILE A 163 11.46 10.97 -4.98
CA ILE A 163 10.34 10.05 -5.12
C ILE A 163 9.12 10.74 -4.52
N ALA A 164 8.15 11.06 -5.36
CA ALA A 164 6.98 11.83 -4.95
C ALA A 164 5.69 11.09 -5.27
N THR A 165 4.90 10.84 -4.22
CA THR A 165 3.62 10.14 -4.32
C THR A 165 2.48 11.11 -4.05
N GLY A 166 1.47 11.10 -4.91
CA GLY A 166 0.29 11.93 -4.72
C GLY A 166 -0.83 11.60 -5.70
N SER A 167 -1.90 12.39 -5.61
CA SER A 167 -3.03 12.28 -6.54
C SER A 167 -2.61 12.52 -7.99
N ASN A 168 -3.42 12.10 -8.96
CA ASN A 168 -3.19 12.41 -10.38
C ASN A 168 -3.03 13.91 -10.65
N ASN A 169 -3.77 14.75 -9.92
CA ASN A 169 -3.64 16.21 -10.03
C ASN A 169 -2.30 16.68 -9.46
N THR A 170 -1.92 16.20 -8.28
CA THR A 170 -0.65 16.55 -7.63
C THR A 170 0.55 16.11 -8.46
N ALA A 171 0.49 14.92 -9.07
CA ALA A 171 1.56 14.38 -9.89
C ALA A 171 1.89 15.27 -11.10
N ARG A 172 0.90 15.91 -11.72
CA ARG A 172 1.14 16.89 -12.81
C ARG A 172 1.98 18.07 -12.35
N TYR A 173 1.75 18.55 -11.12
CA TYR A 173 2.58 19.61 -10.54
C TYR A 173 3.98 19.10 -10.20
N PHE A 174 4.12 17.88 -9.69
CA PHE A 174 5.41 17.26 -9.41
C PHE A 174 6.24 17.06 -10.68
N GLU A 175 5.65 16.57 -11.77
CA GLU A 175 6.32 16.42 -13.06
C GLU A 175 6.90 17.75 -13.55
N TYR A 176 6.13 18.84 -13.44
CA TYR A 176 6.62 20.16 -13.81
C TYR A 176 7.72 20.66 -12.87
N TYR A 177 7.50 20.53 -11.56
CA TYR A 177 8.38 21.08 -10.53
C TYR A 177 9.73 20.35 -10.44
N PHE A 178 9.75 19.03 -10.71
CA PHE A 178 10.93 18.19 -10.61
C PHE A 178 11.52 17.78 -11.96
N LYS A 179 11.07 18.37 -13.08
CA LYS A 179 11.49 18.00 -14.45
C LYS A 179 13.00 17.95 -14.68
N ASP A 180 13.77 18.76 -13.95
CA ASP A 180 15.23 18.90 -14.09
C ASP A 180 16.01 18.03 -13.09
N LYS A 181 15.33 17.11 -12.38
CA LYS A 181 15.90 16.19 -11.39
C LYS A 181 15.52 14.75 -11.73
N PRO A 182 16.39 13.76 -11.49
CA PRO A 182 15.98 12.36 -11.50
C PRO A 182 14.79 12.15 -10.55
N SER A 183 13.71 11.57 -11.05
CA SER A 183 12.49 11.46 -10.27
C SER A 183 11.69 10.18 -10.53
N ILE A 184 11.10 9.61 -9.48
CA ILE A 184 9.95 8.71 -9.57
C ILE A 184 8.72 9.51 -9.13
N ILE A 185 7.77 9.73 -10.04
CA ILE A 185 6.50 10.39 -9.73
C ILE A 185 5.38 9.34 -9.74
N ARG A 186 4.87 9.01 -8.57
CA ARG A 186 3.82 8.01 -8.39
C ARG A 186 2.44 8.67 -8.49
N LYS A 187 1.58 8.07 -9.31
CA LYS A 187 0.21 8.53 -9.60
C LYS A 187 -0.79 7.57 -8.96
N ASN A 188 -2.07 7.94 -8.95
CA ASN A 188 -3.10 6.99 -8.54
C ASN A 188 -3.18 5.88 -9.58
N ARG A 189 -3.04 4.66 -9.11
CA ARG A 189 -3.36 3.42 -9.84
C ARG A 189 -4.45 2.66 -9.12
N ASN A 190 -5.08 1.76 -9.84
CA ASN A 190 -6.23 0.99 -9.37
C ASN A 190 -5.94 -0.50 -9.51
N SER A 191 -6.41 -1.31 -8.57
CA SER A 191 -6.47 -2.75 -8.78
C SER A 191 -7.81 -3.15 -9.38
N VAL A 192 -7.77 -4.14 -10.24
CA VAL A 192 -8.95 -4.72 -10.88
C VAL A 192 -8.98 -6.22 -10.61
N ALA A 193 -10.16 -6.82 -10.57
CA ALA A 193 -10.31 -8.27 -10.59
C ALA A 193 -10.96 -8.72 -11.91
N VAL A 194 -10.48 -9.82 -12.48
CA VAL A 194 -11.04 -10.45 -13.67
C VAL A 194 -11.66 -11.78 -13.22
N LEU A 195 -12.98 -11.84 -13.18
CA LEU A 195 -13.75 -13.01 -12.76
C LEU A 195 -14.19 -13.80 -13.99
N THR A 196 -14.19 -15.11 -13.87
CA THR A 196 -14.54 -16.06 -14.93
C THR A 196 -15.96 -16.63 -14.80
N GLY A 197 -16.63 -16.42 -13.67
CA GLY A 197 -17.92 -17.07 -13.37
C GLY A 197 -17.78 -18.43 -12.70
N ASN A 198 -16.55 -18.90 -12.48
CA ASN A 198 -16.27 -20.23 -11.91
C ASN A 198 -15.44 -20.12 -10.62
N GLU A 199 -15.39 -18.95 -9.99
CA GLU A 199 -14.69 -18.72 -8.73
C GLU A 199 -15.29 -19.57 -7.62
N SER A 200 -14.44 -20.13 -6.75
CA SER A 200 -14.91 -20.78 -5.53
C SER A 200 -15.37 -19.73 -4.52
N LYS A 201 -16.10 -20.16 -3.50
CA LYS A 201 -16.49 -19.28 -2.39
C LYS A 201 -15.26 -18.66 -1.72
N GLU A 202 -14.21 -19.45 -1.49
CA GLU A 202 -12.97 -19.00 -0.86
C GLU A 202 -12.24 -17.95 -1.70
N GLU A 203 -12.23 -18.11 -3.03
CA GLU A 203 -11.69 -17.10 -3.95
C GLU A 203 -12.48 -15.79 -3.85
N LEU A 204 -13.81 -15.85 -3.78
CA LEU A 204 -14.66 -14.66 -3.65
C LEU A 204 -14.58 -14.00 -2.26
N VAL A 205 -14.37 -14.79 -1.19
CA VAL A 205 -14.04 -14.25 0.14
C VAL A 205 -12.69 -13.54 0.09
N GLY A 206 -11.68 -14.14 -0.54
CA GLY A 206 -10.38 -13.51 -0.77
C GLY A 206 -10.50 -12.20 -1.56
N LEU A 207 -11.37 -12.14 -2.57
CA LEU A 207 -11.67 -10.89 -3.27
C LEU A 207 -12.26 -9.82 -2.35
N GLY A 208 -13.08 -10.23 -1.36
CA GLY A 208 -13.56 -9.34 -0.30
C GLY A 208 -12.41 -8.70 0.46
N GLU A 209 -11.38 -9.46 0.86
CA GLU A 209 -10.18 -8.90 1.49
C GLU A 209 -9.51 -7.84 0.60
N ASP A 210 -9.37 -8.12 -0.69
CA ASP A 210 -8.76 -7.19 -1.65
C ASP A 210 -9.60 -5.91 -1.84
N ILE A 211 -10.92 -5.97 -1.66
CA ILE A 211 -11.82 -4.80 -1.73
C ILE A 211 -11.80 -4.00 -0.42
N PHE A 212 -11.99 -4.67 0.73
CA PHE A 212 -12.34 -4.01 1.99
C PHE A 212 -11.15 -3.71 2.90
N ARG A 213 -9.99 -4.36 2.74
CA ARG A 213 -8.79 -4.02 3.52
C ARG A 213 -8.50 -2.53 3.39
N TYR A 214 -8.17 -1.87 4.49
CA TYR A 214 -8.03 -0.41 4.53
C TYR A 214 -9.24 0.38 4.00
N PHE A 215 -10.45 -0.18 4.09
CA PHE A 215 -11.69 0.45 3.61
C PHE A 215 -11.68 0.80 2.11
N GLY A 216 -10.83 0.15 1.31
CA GLY A 216 -10.66 0.46 -0.13
C GLY A 216 -9.79 1.69 -0.41
N LEU A 217 -9.03 2.20 0.56
CA LEU A 217 -8.24 3.45 0.42
C LEU A 217 -6.89 3.28 -0.28
N GLY A 218 -6.39 2.05 -0.43
CA GLY A 218 -5.08 1.76 -1.02
C GLY A 218 -5.14 1.57 -2.53
N CYS A 219 -4.04 1.88 -3.23
CA CYS A 219 -3.91 1.62 -4.68
C CYS A 219 -3.97 0.13 -5.03
N ARG A 220 -3.69 -0.74 -4.05
CA ARG A 220 -3.76 -2.19 -4.16
C ARG A 220 -5.18 -2.72 -3.95
N ASN A 221 -6.13 -1.91 -3.47
CA ASN A 221 -7.51 -2.35 -3.31
C ASN A 221 -8.23 -2.48 -4.65
N VAL A 222 -9.03 -3.54 -4.78
CA VAL A 222 -9.84 -3.78 -5.98
C VAL A 222 -11.00 -2.79 -6.02
N SER A 223 -11.04 -2.00 -7.10
CA SER A 223 -12.07 -0.98 -7.35
C SER A 223 -12.89 -1.26 -8.62
N LYS A 224 -12.46 -2.22 -9.44
CA LYS A 224 -13.18 -2.64 -10.64
C LYS A 224 -13.20 -4.16 -10.82
N LEU A 225 -14.35 -4.70 -11.24
CA LEU A 225 -14.53 -6.09 -11.65
C LEU A 225 -14.77 -6.17 -13.16
N PHE A 226 -14.06 -7.05 -13.83
CA PHE A 226 -14.42 -7.55 -15.16
C PHE A 226 -15.12 -8.89 -14.99
N VAL A 227 -16.34 -9.00 -15.51
CA VAL A 227 -17.17 -10.21 -15.36
C VAL A 227 -17.69 -10.69 -16.72
N PRO A 228 -17.89 -11.99 -16.97
CA PRO A 228 -18.42 -12.46 -18.24
C PRO A 228 -19.86 -11.99 -18.44
N LYS A 229 -20.30 -11.83 -19.70
CA LYS A 229 -21.72 -11.53 -19.98
C LYS A 229 -22.65 -12.51 -19.28
N GLY A 230 -23.65 -11.97 -18.59
CA GLY A 230 -24.63 -12.76 -17.83
C GLY A 230 -24.15 -13.23 -16.46
N TYR A 231 -23.01 -12.72 -15.95
CA TYR A 231 -22.55 -13.00 -14.59
C TYR A 231 -23.63 -12.63 -13.54
N ASP A 232 -23.91 -13.59 -12.66
CA ASP A 232 -24.80 -13.41 -11.51
C ASP A 232 -23.96 -13.07 -10.28
N PHE A 233 -24.21 -11.90 -9.68
CA PHE A 233 -23.49 -11.42 -8.51
C PHE A 233 -23.96 -12.07 -7.19
N LYS A 234 -24.91 -13.00 -7.23
CA LYS A 234 -25.39 -13.69 -6.02
C LYS A 234 -24.25 -14.32 -5.23
N ASP A 235 -23.43 -15.18 -5.86
CA ASP A 235 -22.35 -15.89 -5.16
C ASP A 235 -21.27 -14.91 -4.67
N PHE A 236 -21.00 -13.86 -5.44
CA PHE A 236 -20.13 -12.76 -5.00
C PHE A 236 -20.66 -12.10 -3.73
N PHE A 237 -21.94 -11.69 -3.70
CA PHE A 237 -22.55 -11.03 -2.54
C PHE A 237 -22.63 -11.95 -1.32
N GLU A 238 -22.92 -13.24 -1.51
CA GLU A 238 -22.91 -14.22 -0.42
C GLU A 238 -21.52 -14.38 0.19
N ALA A 239 -20.46 -14.41 -0.63
CA ALA A 239 -19.10 -14.51 -0.15
C ALA A 239 -18.63 -13.25 0.59
N ILE A 240 -18.86 -12.06 0.02
CA ILE A 240 -18.40 -10.81 0.63
C ILE A 240 -19.18 -10.40 1.89
N TYR A 241 -20.29 -11.08 2.21
CA TYR A 241 -21.07 -10.83 3.43
C TYR A 241 -20.25 -11.05 4.73
N GLU A 242 -19.14 -11.77 4.65
CA GLU A 242 -18.17 -11.89 5.76
C GLU A 242 -17.59 -10.52 6.18
N TYR A 243 -17.53 -9.57 5.25
CA TYR A 243 -16.97 -8.22 5.47
C TYR A 243 -18.02 -7.16 5.83
N ARG A 244 -19.29 -7.54 5.99
CA ARG A 244 -20.41 -6.60 6.22
C ARG A 244 -20.19 -5.63 7.39
N ASP A 245 -19.44 -6.07 8.42
CA ASP A 245 -19.22 -5.31 9.65
C ASP A 245 -18.44 -4.00 9.40
N VAL A 246 -17.82 -3.85 8.22
CA VAL A 246 -17.22 -2.58 7.76
C VAL A 246 -18.22 -1.42 7.80
N ILE A 247 -19.52 -1.69 7.64
CA ILE A 247 -20.57 -0.67 7.69
C ILE A 247 -20.75 -0.07 9.08
N PHE A 248 -20.36 -0.77 10.15
CA PHE A 248 -20.45 -0.22 11.51
C PHE A 248 -19.38 0.84 11.77
N TYR A 249 -18.41 0.99 10.88
CA TYR A 249 -17.44 2.06 10.96
C TYR A 249 -18.01 3.35 10.35
N GLU A 250 -18.30 4.34 11.19
CA GLU A 250 -19.02 5.58 10.82
C GLU A 250 -18.46 6.30 9.58
N LYS A 251 -17.13 6.42 9.42
CA LYS A 251 -16.57 7.09 8.23
C LYS A 251 -16.84 6.29 6.95
N TYR A 252 -16.85 4.95 7.03
CA TYR A 252 -17.22 4.11 5.90
C TYR A 252 -18.71 4.23 5.59
N ALA A 253 -19.58 4.14 6.61
CA ALA A 253 -21.02 4.32 6.46
C ALA A 253 -21.39 5.66 5.80
N ASN A 254 -20.76 6.75 6.24
CA ASN A 254 -20.98 8.07 5.66
C ASN A 254 -20.59 8.13 4.17
N ASN A 255 -19.54 7.42 3.76
CA ASN A 255 -19.17 7.32 2.34
C ASN A 255 -20.19 6.46 1.56
N TYR A 256 -20.67 5.38 2.16
CA TYR A 256 -21.71 4.54 1.58
C TYR A 256 -23.00 5.29 1.32
N ASP A 257 -23.55 5.97 2.33
CA ASP A 257 -24.77 6.75 2.18
C ASP A 257 -24.60 7.88 1.16
N TYR A 258 -23.48 8.59 1.21
CA TYR A 258 -23.17 9.67 0.28
C TYR A 258 -23.08 9.18 -1.17
N ASN A 259 -22.26 8.16 -1.45
CA ASN A 259 -22.04 7.67 -2.81
C ASN A 259 -23.29 7.01 -3.39
N LYS A 260 -24.02 6.24 -2.57
CA LYS A 260 -25.31 5.68 -2.95
C LYS A 260 -26.32 6.77 -3.33
N ALA A 261 -26.44 7.83 -2.52
CA ALA A 261 -27.32 8.95 -2.83
C ALA A 261 -26.92 9.64 -4.15
N VAL A 262 -25.62 9.91 -4.36
CA VAL A 262 -25.11 10.51 -5.61
C VAL A 262 -25.47 9.67 -6.84
N PHE A 263 -25.31 8.35 -6.75
CA PHE A 263 -25.64 7.45 -7.86
C PHE A 263 -27.14 7.37 -8.14
N LEU A 264 -27.98 7.29 -7.10
CA LEU A 264 -29.43 7.26 -7.24
C LEU A 264 -29.98 8.57 -7.82
N MET A 265 -29.46 9.72 -7.37
CA MET A 265 -29.82 11.04 -7.95
C MET A 265 -29.44 11.15 -9.43
N SER A 266 -28.43 10.41 -9.86
CA SER A 266 -27.98 10.36 -11.25
C SER A 266 -28.71 9.30 -12.09
N ASN A 267 -29.73 8.64 -11.53
CA ASN A 267 -30.50 7.55 -12.16
C ASN A 267 -29.65 6.35 -12.60
N PHE A 268 -28.52 6.09 -11.94
CA PHE A 268 -27.76 4.86 -12.19
C PHE A 268 -28.46 3.66 -11.57
N LYS A 269 -28.47 2.54 -12.30
CA LYS A 269 -28.84 1.24 -11.73
C LYS A 269 -27.70 0.75 -10.84
N LEU A 270 -28.04 0.28 -9.65
CA LEU A 270 -27.10 -0.23 -8.67
C LEU A 270 -27.50 -1.64 -8.28
N LEU A 271 -26.49 -2.49 -8.08
CA LEU A 271 -26.64 -3.65 -7.22
C LEU A 271 -26.15 -3.22 -5.83
N ASP A 272 -26.82 -3.69 -4.80
CA ASP A 272 -26.64 -3.19 -3.45
C ASP A 272 -26.88 -4.31 -2.44
N ASN A 273 -26.00 -4.41 -1.45
CA ASN A 273 -26.10 -5.37 -0.35
C ASN A 273 -25.98 -4.70 1.03
N GLU A 274 -26.33 -3.41 1.13
CA GLU A 274 -26.38 -2.61 2.36
C GLU A 274 -25.04 -2.17 2.94
N PHE A 275 -23.91 -2.61 2.38
CA PHE A 275 -22.57 -2.12 2.75
C PHE A 275 -21.61 -1.95 1.56
N LEU A 276 -22.00 -2.38 0.37
CA LEU A 276 -21.29 -2.18 -0.88
C LEU A 276 -22.30 -1.92 -2.01
N THR A 277 -22.01 -0.93 -2.85
CA THR A 277 -22.72 -0.74 -4.12
C THR A 277 -21.88 -1.22 -5.29
N LEU A 278 -22.50 -1.93 -6.24
CA LEU A 278 -21.91 -2.20 -7.55
C LEU A 278 -22.59 -1.35 -8.60
N LYS A 279 -21.77 -0.73 -9.44
CA LYS A 279 -22.23 0.13 -10.54
C LYS A 279 -21.52 -0.28 -11.83
N GLU A 280 -22.29 -0.47 -12.90
CA GLU A 280 -21.70 -0.69 -14.22
C GLU A 280 -21.01 0.60 -14.70
N ASP A 281 -19.69 0.56 -14.86
CA ASP A 281 -18.88 1.71 -15.28
C ASP A 281 -17.57 1.27 -15.91
N SER A 282 -17.19 1.93 -17.01
CA SER A 282 -15.94 1.66 -17.73
C SER A 282 -14.68 2.16 -16.99
N SER A 283 -14.83 3.07 -16.03
CA SER A 283 -13.74 3.64 -15.22
C SER A 283 -13.11 2.59 -14.29
N TYR A 284 -11.84 2.77 -13.96
CA TYR A 284 -11.13 1.90 -12.99
C TYR A 284 -11.33 2.30 -11.54
N ALA A 285 -11.33 3.61 -11.26
CA ALA A 285 -11.42 4.13 -9.91
C ALA A 285 -12.89 4.19 -9.48
N SER A 286 -13.27 3.42 -8.48
CA SER A 286 -14.53 3.54 -7.77
C SER A 286 -14.34 4.34 -6.47
N PRO A 287 -15.38 5.07 -6.00
CA PRO A 287 -15.31 5.68 -4.69
C PRO A 287 -15.40 4.61 -3.59
N ILE A 288 -15.02 4.99 -2.36
CA ILE A 288 -15.17 4.14 -1.16
C ILE A 288 -16.60 3.58 -1.13
N SER A 289 -16.73 2.35 -0.60
CA SER A 289 -17.98 1.58 -0.49
C SER A 289 -18.71 1.32 -1.81
N SER A 290 -18.00 1.46 -2.93
CA SER A 290 -18.50 1.15 -4.25
C SER A 290 -17.43 0.40 -5.03
N VAL A 291 -17.84 -0.54 -5.88
CA VAL A 291 -16.95 -1.20 -6.83
C VAL A 291 -17.60 -1.12 -8.21
N PHE A 292 -16.82 -0.72 -9.21
CA PHE A 292 -17.31 -0.68 -10.57
C PHE A 292 -17.24 -2.06 -11.20
N TYR A 293 -18.14 -2.34 -12.14
CA TYR A 293 -18.04 -3.55 -12.94
C TYR A 293 -18.29 -3.27 -14.41
N GLU A 294 -17.80 -4.18 -15.25
CA GLU A 294 -18.01 -4.15 -16.69
C GLU A 294 -18.08 -5.59 -17.21
N TYR A 295 -19.01 -5.84 -18.12
CA TYR A 295 -19.14 -7.15 -18.77
C TYR A 295 -18.09 -7.32 -19.87
N TYR A 296 -17.59 -8.54 -20.06
CA TYR A 296 -16.75 -8.91 -21.19
C TYR A 296 -17.29 -10.15 -21.94
N ASP A 297 -16.98 -10.22 -23.24
CA ASP A 297 -17.23 -11.39 -24.09
C ASP A 297 -16.02 -12.32 -24.14
N ASP A 298 -14.83 -11.75 -24.32
CA ASP A 298 -13.56 -12.47 -24.39
C ASP A 298 -12.57 -11.91 -23.35
N ILE A 299 -12.06 -12.79 -22.50
CA ILE A 299 -11.05 -12.44 -21.49
C ILE A 299 -9.76 -11.91 -22.13
N ASN A 300 -9.44 -12.34 -23.36
CA ASN A 300 -8.26 -11.84 -24.07
C ASN A 300 -8.37 -10.34 -24.39
N GLU A 301 -9.58 -9.83 -24.65
CA GLU A 301 -9.81 -8.40 -24.85
C GLU A 301 -9.58 -7.61 -23.56
N VAL A 302 -10.02 -8.15 -22.42
CA VAL A 302 -9.74 -7.56 -21.09
C VAL A 302 -8.23 -7.50 -20.85
N MET A 303 -7.51 -8.59 -21.11
CA MET A 303 -6.06 -8.63 -20.89
C MET A 303 -5.29 -7.70 -21.85
N ALA A 304 -5.72 -7.61 -23.11
CA ALA A 304 -5.15 -6.66 -24.06
C ALA A 304 -5.37 -5.22 -23.60
N ARG A 305 -6.57 -4.89 -23.10
CA ARG A 305 -6.89 -3.57 -22.54
C ARG A 305 -6.03 -3.25 -21.32
N LEU A 306 -5.95 -4.15 -20.34
CA LEU A 306 -5.15 -3.95 -19.12
C LEU A 306 -3.65 -3.79 -19.43
N THR A 307 -3.16 -4.46 -20.47
CA THR A 307 -1.80 -4.29 -20.97
C THR A 307 -1.58 -2.90 -21.58
N ALA A 308 -2.51 -2.46 -22.44
CA ALA A 308 -2.46 -1.15 -23.07
C ALA A 308 -2.61 0.01 -22.06
N GLU A 309 -3.38 -0.20 -21.00
CA GLU A 309 -3.70 0.78 -19.97
C GLU A 309 -2.88 0.58 -18.67
N ASN A 310 -1.73 -0.12 -18.74
CA ASN A 310 -0.96 -0.54 -17.56
C ASN A 310 -0.58 0.60 -16.60
N GLY A 311 -0.47 1.83 -17.09
CA GLY A 311 -0.13 3.00 -16.28
C GLY A 311 -1.24 3.40 -15.29
N GLN A 312 -2.44 2.85 -15.44
CA GLN A 312 -3.58 3.04 -14.54
C GLN A 312 -3.77 1.86 -13.57
N ILE A 313 -3.03 0.76 -13.76
CA ILE A 313 -3.25 -0.51 -13.08
C ILE A 313 -2.11 -0.81 -12.09
N GLN A 314 -2.48 -1.12 -10.85
CA GLN A 314 -1.54 -1.54 -9.81
C GLN A 314 -1.48 -3.06 -9.69
N CYS A 315 -2.64 -3.71 -9.56
CA CYS A 315 -2.74 -5.17 -9.52
C CYS A 315 -3.86 -5.64 -10.45
N ILE A 316 -3.68 -6.83 -11.01
CA ILE A 316 -4.74 -7.59 -11.68
C ILE A 316 -4.98 -8.79 -10.78
N VAL A 317 -6.19 -8.95 -10.24
CA VAL A 317 -6.59 -10.08 -9.41
C VAL A 317 -7.34 -11.08 -10.27
N GLY A 318 -7.08 -12.36 -10.09
CA GLY A 318 -7.78 -13.40 -10.83
C GLY A 318 -7.17 -14.77 -10.62
N LYS A 319 -7.80 -15.79 -11.23
CA LYS A 319 -7.30 -17.16 -11.20
C LYS A 319 -5.90 -17.27 -11.81
N GLU A 320 -5.16 -18.31 -11.43
CA GLU A 320 -3.80 -18.59 -11.94
C GLU A 320 -3.73 -18.75 -13.46
N THR A 321 -4.85 -19.09 -14.10
CA THR A 321 -4.96 -19.17 -15.56
C THR A 321 -4.85 -17.81 -16.25
N ILE A 322 -5.03 -16.72 -15.51
CA ILE A 322 -4.91 -15.35 -16.01
C ILE A 322 -3.47 -14.90 -15.83
N LYS A 323 -2.75 -14.76 -16.93
CA LYS A 323 -1.32 -14.43 -16.90
C LYS A 323 -1.06 -13.10 -16.20
N GLY A 324 -0.18 -13.12 -15.19
CA GLY A 324 0.22 -11.93 -14.44
C GLY A 324 -0.82 -11.49 -13.40
N SER A 325 -1.82 -12.33 -13.10
CA SER A 325 -2.73 -12.09 -12.00
C SER A 325 -2.07 -12.37 -10.65
N ILE A 326 -2.56 -11.67 -9.65
CA ILE A 326 -2.34 -11.94 -8.23
C ILE A 326 -3.52 -12.78 -7.74
N PRO A 327 -3.27 -13.85 -6.95
CA PRO A 327 -4.36 -14.61 -6.35
C PRO A 327 -5.26 -13.75 -5.46
N PHE A 328 -6.53 -14.14 -5.37
CA PHE A 328 -7.50 -13.47 -4.51
C PHE A 328 -7.03 -13.41 -3.05
N GLY A 329 -7.21 -12.26 -2.41
CA GLY A 329 -6.85 -11.97 -1.02
C GLY A 329 -5.36 -11.69 -0.77
N GLN A 330 -4.56 -11.50 -1.82
CA GLN A 330 -3.11 -11.30 -1.71
C GLN A 330 -2.64 -9.89 -2.11
N THR A 331 -3.53 -9.01 -2.60
CA THR A 331 -3.08 -7.70 -3.13
C THR A 331 -2.40 -6.82 -2.09
N GLN A 332 -2.75 -6.99 -0.82
CA GLN A 332 -2.28 -6.21 0.32
C GLN A 332 -1.08 -6.84 1.03
N LYS A 333 -0.50 -7.91 0.48
CA LYS A 333 0.69 -8.58 1.00
C LYS A 333 1.84 -8.56 -0.01
N PRO A 334 2.26 -7.39 -0.50
CA PRO A 334 3.33 -7.30 -1.47
C PRO A 334 4.66 -7.78 -0.86
N ALA A 335 5.44 -8.50 -1.65
CA ALA A 335 6.84 -8.71 -1.32
C ALA A 335 7.66 -7.44 -1.54
N LEU A 336 8.90 -7.42 -1.04
CA LEU A 336 9.81 -6.27 -1.20
C LEU A 336 10.16 -5.97 -2.67
N TRP A 337 10.10 -6.97 -3.55
CA TRP A 337 10.32 -6.83 -5.00
C TRP A 337 9.04 -6.51 -5.79
N ASP A 338 7.88 -6.40 -5.13
CA ASP A 338 6.60 -6.02 -5.78
C ASP A 338 6.42 -4.50 -5.76
N TYR A 339 7.17 -3.81 -6.61
CA TYR A 339 7.23 -2.35 -6.63
C TYR A 339 5.88 -1.69 -6.95
N ALA A 340 5.58 -0.60 -6.24
CA ALA A 340 4.51 0.31 -6.63
C ALA A 340 4.75 0.81 -8.07
N ASP A 341 3.66 0.97 -8.81
CA ASP A 341 3.69 1.40 -10.21
C ASP A 341 4.45 0.48 -11.18
N ASN A 342 4.90 -0.71 -10.76
CA ASN A 342 5.86 -1.54 -11.48
C ASN A 342 7.16 -0.79 -11.84
N VAL A 343 7.53 0.21 -11.02
CA VAL A 343 8.77 0.99 -11.18
C VAL A 343 9.78 0.50 -10.15
N ASP A 344 10.83 -0.16 -10.62
CA ASP A 344 11.91 -0.68 -9.77
C ASP A 344 12.69 0.45 -9.10
N THR A 345 12.38 0.68 -7.81
CA THR A 345 12.97 1.75 -7.01
C THR A 345 14.47 1.52 -6.77
N ILE A 346 14.92 0.27 -6.59
CA ILE A 346 16.33 -0.03 -6.34
C ILE A 346 17.16 0.16 -7.62
N ALA A 347 16.62 -0.23 -8.78
CA ALA A 347 17.25 0.03 -10.07
C ALA A 347 17.33 1.54 -10.39
N PHE A 348 16.36 2.34 -9.96
CA PHE A 348 16.42 3.80 -10.08
C PHE A 348 17.51 4.39 -9.17
N LEU A 349 17.50 4.01 -7.88
CA LEU A 349 18.42 4.54 -6.88
C LEU A 349 19.87 4.14 -7.15
N SER A 350 20.13 2.91 -7.58
CA SER A 350 21.49 2.44 -7.91
C SER A 350 22.14 3.15 -9.10
N LYS A 351 21.38 3.95 -9.88
CA LYS A 351 21.87 4.68 -11.06
C LYS A 351 22.13 6.17 -10.82
N ILE A 352 21.76 6.70 -9.65
CA ILE A 352 21.93 8.12 -9.30
C ILE A 352 23.07 8.32 -8.31
#